data_AF-A0A2V5UIM8-F1
#
_entry.id   AF-A0A2V5UIM8-F1
#
_cell.length_a   1.000
_cell.length_b   1.000
_cell.length_c   1.000
_cell.angle_alpha   90.00
_cell.angle_beta   90.00
_cell.angle_gamma   90.00
#
_symmetry.space_group_name_H-M   'P 1'
#
loop_
_entity.id
_entity.type
_entity.pdbx_description
1 polymer ?
#
loop_
_entity_poly.entity_id
_entity_poly.type
_entity_poly.pdbx_seq_one_letter_code
_entity_poly.pdbx_strand_id
1 'polypeptide(L)' 'STMSGDNIVVTYMISVQETIDLEQLPTKPTPRLSVWKKGANGGQWICHANLNPIP' A
#
# COMPACT_ATOMS: atom_id res chain seq x y z
N SER A 1 -9.01 4.68 -6.91
CA SER A 1 -8.01 3.82 -7.58
C SER A 1 -7.90 4.23 -9.04
N THR A 2 -6.79 3.88 -9.67
CA THR A 2 -6.52 4.18 -11.09
C THR A 2 -6.26 2.87 -11.83
N MET A 3 -6.88 2.70 -13.01
CA MET A 3 -6.69 1.51 -13.86
C MET A 3 -5.54 1.76 -14.84
N SER A 4 -4.68 0.76 -15.05
CA SER A 4 -3.61 0.77 -16.06
C SER A 4 -3.45 -0.62 -16.67
N GLY A 5 -4.08 -0.83 -17.84
CA GLY A 5 -4.24 -2.15 -18.43
C GLY A 5 -4.98 -3.10 -17.47
N ASP A 6 -4.38 -4.26 -17.21
CA ASP A 6 -4.90 -5.24 -16.25
C ASP A 6 -4.58 -4.89 -14.79
N ASN A 7 -3.91 -3.76 -14.53
CA ASN A 7 -3.52 -3.36 -13.19
C ASN A 7 -4.49 -2.34 -12.58
N ILE A 8 -4.66 -2.43 -11.27
CA ILE A 8 -5.41 -1.49 -10.44
C ILE A 8 -4.43 -0.92 -9.41
N VAL A 9 -4.16 0.39 -9.50
CA VAL A 9 -3.39 1.13 -8.52
C VAL A 9 -4.34 1.68 -7.47
N VAL A 10 -4.15 1.30 -6.21
CA VAL A 10 -4.99 1.71 -5.08
C VAL A 10 -4.15 2.52 -4.11
N THR A 11 -4.54 3.76 -3.88
CA THR A 11 -4.00 4.62 -2.82
C THR A 11 -5.01 4.75 -1.69
N TYR A 12 -4.57 4.57 -0.44
CA TYR A 12 -5.44 4.63 0.73
C TYR A 12 -4.67 5.09 1.97
N MET A 13 -5.39 5.57 2.99
CA MET A 13 -4.83 5.91 4.29
C MET A 13 -5.07 4.74 5.26
N ILE A 14 -4.08 4.38 6.07
CA ILE A 14 -4.22 3.34 7.10
C ILE A 14 -3.60 3.80 8.41
N SER A 15 -4.26 3.48 9.53
CA SER A 15 -3.68 3.59 10.88
C SER A 15 -3.32 2.19 11.34
N VAL A 16 -2.03 1.92 11.45
CA VAL A 16 -1.47 0.64 11.89
C VAL A 16 -0.21 0.90 12.72
N GLN A 17 0.04 0.07 13.72
CA GLN A 17 1.29 0.12 14.47
C GLN A 17 2.38 -0.60 13.67
N GLU A 18 3.47 0.10 13.38
CA GLU A 18 4.58 -0.44 12.57
C GLU A 18 5.92 -0.11 13.21
N THR A 19 6.89 -0.97 12.95
CA THR A 19 8.29 -0.76 13.33
C THR A 19 9.14 -0.84 12.07
N ILE A 20 9.85 0.23 11.73
CA ILE A 20 10.78 0.30 10.60
C ILE A 20 12.14 0.70 11.17
N ASP A 21 13.21 0.01 10.77
CA ASP A 21 14.57 0.28 11.24
C ASP A 21 14.70 0.36 12.78
N LEU A 22 13.95 -0.50 13.49
CA LEU A 22 13.83 -0.55 14.96
C LEU A 22 13.11 0.65 15.59
N GLU A 23 12.61 1.59 14.80
CA GLU A 23 11.80 2.72 15.27
C GLU A 23 10.31 2.44 15.12
N GLN A 24 9.55 2.66 16.20
CA GLN A 24 8.09 2.63 16.13
C GLN A 24 7.57 3.90 15.47
N LEU A 25 6.86 3.74 14.36
CA LEU A 25 6.28 4.86 13.64
C LEU A 25 4.97 5.33 14.30
N PRO A 26 4.61 6.62 14.13
CA PRO A 26 3.35 7.14 14.67
C PRO A 26 2.15 6.38 14.12
N THR A 27 1.19 6.04 14.98
CA THR A 27 -0.06 5.36 14.60
C THR A 27 -1.07 6.27 13.88
N LYS A 28 -0.66 7.48 13.46
CA LYS A 28 -1.50 8.37 12.66
C LYS A 28 -1.79 7.72 11.30
N PRO A 29 -2.95 8.01 10.67
CA PRO A 29 -3.21 7.52 9.33
C PRO A 29 -2.09 7.92 8.34
N THR A 30 -1.50 6.95 7.66
CA THR A 30 -0.40 7.16 6.69
C THR A 30 -0.78 6.62 5.31
N PRO A 31 -0.27 7.24 4.23
CA PRO A 31 -0.60 6.82 2.88
C PRO A 31 0.05 5.48 2.53
N ARG A 32 -0.71 4.65 1.80
CA ARG A 32 -0.28 3.39 1.21
C ARG A 32 -0.62 3.35 -0.26
N LEU A 33 0.19 2.59 -1.00
CA LEU A 33 -0.09 2.24 -2.37
C LEU A 33 -0.01 0.72 -2.52
N SER A 34 -1.02 0.13 -3.15
CA SER A 34 -1.04 -1.29 -3.53
C SER A 34 -1.43 -1.41 -5.00
N VAL A 35 -0.73 -2.28 -5.73
CA VAL A 35 -1.05 -2.59 -7.12
C VAL A 35 -1.57 -4.00 -7.20
N TRP A 36 -2.76 -4.15 -7.79
CA TRP A 36 -3.40 -5.43 -8.04
C TRP A 36 -3.43 -5.71 -9.53
N LYS A 37 -2.98 -6.89 -9.96
CA LYS A 37 -3.16 -7.37 -11.33
C LYS A 37 -4.42 -8.23 -11.41
N LYS A 38 -5.33 -7.90 -12.32
CA LYS A 38 -6.49 -8.74 -12.63
C LYS A 38 -6.00 -10.07 -13.21
N GLY A 39 -6.54 -11.17 -12.70
CA GLY A 39 -6.28 -12.52 -13.19
C GLY A 39 -7.57 -13.31 -13.33
N ALA A 40 -7.50 -14.44 -14.03
CA ALA A 40 -8.65 -15.30 -14.30
C ALA A 40 -9.33 -15.83 -13.01
N ASN A 41 -8.57 -15.96 -11.92
CA ASN A 41 -9.04 -16.52 -10.64
C ASN A 41 -9.06 -15.48 -9.50
N GLY A 42 -9.14 -14.18 -9.83
CA GLY A 42 -9.11 -13.08 -8.86
C GLY A 42 -7.91 -12.16 -9.02
N GLY A 43 -7.92 -11.06 -8.27
CA GLY A 43 -6.82 -10.09 -8.28
C GLY A 43 -5.61 -10.60 -7.52
N GLN A 44 -4.42 -10.49 -8.11
CA GLN A 44 -3.14 -10.74 -7.43
C GLN A 44 -2.55 -9.41 -6.96
N TRP A 45 -2.13 -9.33 -5.70
CA TRP A 45 -1.35 -8.20 -5.21
C TRP A 45 0.10 -8.33 -5.68
N ILE A 46 0.57 -7.37 -6.50
CA ILE A 46 1.88 -7.47 -7.17
C ILE A 46 2.90 -6.42 -6.71
N CYS A 47 2.45 -5.32 -6.11
CA CYS A 47 3.32 -4.30 -5.53
C CYS A 47 2.67 -3.66 -4.31
N HIS A 48 3.48 -3.27 -3.33
CA HIS A 48 3.07 -2.46 -2.19
C HIS A 48 4.14 -1.42 -1.86
N ALA A 49 3.71 -0.24 -1.46
CA ALA A 49 4.57 0.80 -0.91
C ALA A 49 3.96 1.37 0.37
N ASN A 50 4.78 1.42 1.42
CA ASN A 50 4.56 2.27 2.57
C ASN A 50 5.05 3.68 2.21
N LEU A 51 4.15 4.66 2.22
CA LEU A 51 4.47 6.05 1.92
C LEU A 51 4.50 6.90 3.20
N ASN A 52 4.62 6.25 4.37
CA ASN A 52 4.92 6.94 5.62
C ASN A 52 6.35 7.51 5.55
N PRO A 53 6.54 8.84 5.61
CA PRO A 53 7.87 9.43 5.56
C PRO A 53 8.69 8.99 6.78
N ILE A 54 9.93 8.59 6.53
CA ILE A 54 10.93 8.40 7.58
C ILE A 54 11.47 9.80 7.95
N PRO A 55 11.56 10.16 9.23
CA PRO A 55 12.10 11.44 9.68
C PRO A 55 13.52 11.75 9.20
#